data_AF-A0AAV8Z5E9-F1
#
_entry.id   AF-A0AAV8Z5E9-F1
#
_cell.length_a   1.000
_cell.length_b   1.000
_cell.length_c   1.000
_cell.angle_alpha   90.00
_cell.angle_beta   90.00
_cell.angle_gamma   90.00
#
_symmetry.space_group_name_H-M   'P 1'
#
loop_
_entity.id
_entity.type
_entity.pdbx_description
1 polymer ?
#
loop_
_entity_poly.entity_id
_entity_poly.type
_entity_poly.pdbx_seq_one_letter_code
_entity_poly.pdbx_strand_id
1 'polypeptide(L)'
;MLKMFQSVRLQKGTVQWDRFVETPVGVDFKVWLFNVTNPDDIINGEKPIIKEIGPYHYIETRKKNILSTDDKEDTVSYEQYLTMEFNQSLSGDLTEDDELTLLNPVMLKVRSADGVYTVNRGQNDVLELGHIIRWNEKQTLPNWGRVESINNATCNQVRGTDSTIYAPHITRDRSLEIFSTDICR
;
A
#
# COMPACT_ATOMS: atom_id res chain seq x y z
N MET A 1 26.73 -15.77 8.78
CA MET A 1 25.93 -14.61 9.24
C MET A 1 26.08 -13.40 8.31
N LEU A 2 27.29 -12.86 8.07
CA LEU A 2 27.52 -11.71 7.18
C LEU A 2 27.05 -11.84 5.71
N LYS A 3 27.13 -13.02 5.09
CA LYS A 3 26.71 -13.23 3.69
C LYS A 3 25.19 -13.13 3.45
N MET A 4 24.38 -13.48 4.45
CA MET A 4 22.91 -13.45 4.34
C MET A 4 22.37 -12.02 4.31
N PHE A 5 23.05 -11.09 4.97
CA PHE A 5 22.64 -9.68 4.93
C PHE A 5 22.98 -8.99 3.63
N GLN A 6 24.05 -9.43 2.97
CA GLN A 6 24.40 -8.89 1.66
C GLN A 6 23.35 -9.27 0.61
N SER A 7 22.72 -10.44 0.71
CA SER A 7 21.71 -10.89 -0.25
C SER A 7 20.36 -10.19 -0.14
N VAL A 8 20.07 -9.45 0.95
CA VAL A 8 18.79 -8.74 1.13
C VAL A 8 18.86 -7.25 0.77
N ARG A 9 20.04 -6.75 0.40
CA ARG A 9 20.24 -5.34 0.04
C ARG A 9 19.59 -5.05 -1.31
N LEU A 10 19.07 -3.83 -1.48
CA LEU A 10 18.59 -3.35 -2.78
C LEU A 10 19.78 -2.94 -3.64
N GLN A 11 20.36 -3.92 -4.34
CA GLN A 11 21.46 -3.74 -5.28
C GLN A 11 21.06 -4.21 -6.67
N LYS A 12 21.22 -3.34 -7.68
CA LYS A 12 20.93 -3.65 -9.09
C LYS A 12 21.63 -4.93 -9.53
N GLY A 13 20.92 -5.77 -10.29
CA GLY A 13 21.41 -7.05 -10.79
C GLY A 13 21.36 -8.21 -9.78
N THR A 14 20.73 -8.02 -8.62
CA THR A 14 20.48 -9.09 -7.64
C THR A 14 19.03 -9.56 -7.70
N VAL A 15 18.78 -10.81 -7.29
CA VAL A 15 17.42 -11.37 -7.18
C VAL A 15 16.52 -10.53 -6.27
N GLN A 16 17.09 -9.96 -5.21
CA GLN A 16 16.33 -9.11 -4.29
C GLN A 16 15.88 -7.81 -4.95
N TRP A 17 16.70 -7.23 -5.82
CA TRP A 17 16.31 -6.06 -6.61
C TRP A 17 15.17 -6.38 -7.55
N ASP A 18 15.24 -7.50 -8.26
CA ASP A 18 14.19 -7.90 -9.20
C ASP A 18 12.85 -8.11 -8.47
N ARG A 19 12.87 -8.77 -7.30
CA ARG A 19 11.68 -8.95 -6.44
C ARG A 19 11.14 -7.66 -5.84
N PHE A 20 12.02 -6.68 -5.61
CA PHE A 20 11.62 -5.36 -5.12
C PHE A 20 10.90 -4.56 -6.21
N VAL A 21 11.44 -4.61 -7.44
CA VAL A 21 10.89 -3.93 -8.63
C VAL A 21 9.56 -4.53 -9.02
N GLU A 22 9.45 -5.85 -9.04
CA GLU A 22 8.23 -6.56 -9.42
C GLU A 22 7.95 -7.68 -8.43
N THR A 23 6.78 -7.63 -7.81
CA THR A 23 6.38 -8.65 -6.84
C THR A 23 6.18 -9.99 -7.55
N PRO A 24 6.91 -11.05 -7.17
CA PRO A 24 6.90 -12.32 -7.91
C PRO A 24 5.59 -13.11 -7.73
N VAL A 25 4.74 -12.74 -6.78
CA VAL A 25 3.46 -13.38 -6.48
C VAL A 25 2.43 -12.30 -6.23
N GLY A 26 1.30 -12.35 -6.95
CA GLY A 26 0.16 -11.48 -6.69
C GLY A 26 -0.53 -11.82 -5.38
N VAL A 27 -1.13 -10.83 -4.75
CA VAL A 27 -1.86 -10.96 -3.48
C VAL A 27 -3.34 -11.17 -3.78
N ASP A 28 -3.97 -12.13 -3.11
CA ASP A 28 -5.42 -12.34 -3.16
C ASP A 28 -6.13 -11.20 -2.42
N PHE A 29 -6.72 -10.28 -3.18
CA PHE A 29 -7.48 -9.13 -2.70
C PHE A 29 -8.97 -9.43 -2.81
N LYS A 30 -9.69 -9.33 -1.69
CA LYS A 30 -11.11 -9.70 -1.60
C LYS A 30 -11.95 -8.48 -1.30
N VAL A 31 -12.97 -8.28 -2.11
CA VAL A 31 -13.92 -7.17 -1.95
C VAL A 31 -15.26 -7.71 -1.49
N TRP A 32 -15.81 -7.12 -0.43
CA TRP A 32 -17.19 -7.28 -0.02
C TRP A 32 -17.91 -5.96 -0.17
N LEU A 33 -19.09 -6.01 -0.79
CA LEU A 33 -19.94 -4.85 -1.03
C LEU A 33 -21.18 -4.97 -0.14
N PHE A 34 -21.61 -3.84 0.42
CA PHE A 34 -22.79 -3.77 1.27
C PHE A 34 -23.98 -3.24 0.45
N ASN A 35 -24.72 -4.17 -0.15
CA ASN A 35 -25.90 -3.87 -0.95
C ASN A 35 -27.02 -3.30 -0.06
N VAL A 36 -27.56 -2.14 -0.42
CA VAL A 36 -28.67 -1.49 0.27
C VAL A 36 -30.00 -2.05 -0.25
N THR A 37 -30.88 -2.53 0.63
CA THR A 37 -32.14 -3.16 0.21
C THR A 37 -33.37 -2.27 0.41
N ASN A 38 -33.22 -1.09 1.01
CA ASN A 38 -34.31 -0.14 1.28
C ASN A 38 -33.94 1.33 0.94
N PRO A 39 -33.44 1.62 -0.29
CA PRO A 39 -32.96 2.96 -0.65
C PRO A 39 -34.03 4.05 -0.48
N ASP A 40 -35.28 3.79 -0.85
CA ASP A 40 -36.37 4.77 -0.77
C ASP A 40 -36.72 5.14 0.68
N ASP A 41 -36.66 4.18 1.61
CA ASP A 41 -36.93 4.41 3.02
C ASP A 41 -35.82 5.25 3.67
N ILE A 42 -34.55 5.02 3.27
CA ILE A 42 -33.40 5.79 3.75
C ILE A 42 -33.55 7.27 3.39
N ILE A 43 -34.05 7.57 2.18
CA ILE A 43 -34.32 8.95 1.76
C ILE A 43 -35.35 9.62 2.69
N ASN A 44 -36.28 8.84 3.25
CA ASN A 44 -37.27 9.30 4.21
C ASN A 44 -36.76 9.32 5.67
N GLY A 45 -35.49 8.99 5.92
CA GLY A 45 -34.84 9.03 7.24
C GLY A 45 -34.82 7.70 7.99
N GLU A 46 -35.29 6.60 7.38
CA GLU A 46 -35.19 5.27 7.97
C GLU A 46 -33.74 4.76 7.99
N LYS A 47 -33.48 3.78 8.85
CA LYS A 47 -32.15 3.17 8.95
C LYS A 47 -31.85 2.31 7.72
N PRO A 48 -30.61 2.34 7.19
CA PRO A 48 -30.22 1.45 6.11
C PRO A 48 -30.29 -0.03 6.51
N ILE A 49 -30.85 -0.85 5.63
CA ILE A 49 -30.80 -2.31 5.67
C ILE A 49 -29.79 -2.73 4.61
N ILE A 50 -28.70 -3.36 5.08
CA ILE A 50 -27.58 -3.78 4.23
C ILE A 50 -27.48 -5.29 4.18
N LYS A 51 -27.11 -5.81 3.01
CA LYS A 51 -26.76 -7.21 2.76
C LYS A 51 -25.34 -7.25 2.20
N GLU A 52 -24.45 -7.95 2.90
CA GLU A 52 -23.08 -8.20 2.42
C GLU A 52 -23.11 -9.15 1.22
N ILE A 53 -22.38 -8.78 0.16
CA ILE A 53 -22.21 -9.54 -1.08
C ILE A 53 -20.71 -9.66 -1.36
N GLY A 54 -20.21 -10.87 -1.52
CA GLY A 54 -18.80 -11.15 -1.78
C GLY A 54 -18.37 -12.53 -1.26
N PRO A 55 -17.06 -12.84 -1.34
CA PRO A 55 -16.01 -11.98 -1.88
C PRO A 55 -15.94 -11.97 -3.42
N TYR A 56 -15.79 -10.78 -4.01
CA TYR A 56 -15.20 -10.64 -5.35
C TYR A 56 -13.69 -10.75 -5.20
N HIS A 57 -13.10 -11.73 -5.85
CA HIS A 57 -11.67 -12.00 -5.79
C HIS A 57 -10.94 -11.27 -6.90
N TYR A 58 -9.88 -10.57 -6.53
CA TYR A 58 -8.94 -9.92 -7.43
C TYR A 58 -7.52 -10.36 -7.09
N ILE A 59 -6.70 -10.56 -8.11
CA ILE A 59 -5.26 -10.71 -7.92
C ILE A 59 -4.64 -9.32 -8.03
N GLU A 60 -4.12 -8.81 -6.91
CA GLU A 60 -3.39 -7.56 -6.84
C GLU A 60 -1.91 -7.81 -7.17
N THR A 61 -1.38 -7.06 -8.13
CA THR A 61 0.05 -7.06 -8.46
C THR A 61 0.62 -5.66 -8.32
N ARG A 62 1.83 -5.55 -7.74
CA ARG A 62 2.54 -4.29 -7.57
C ARG A 62 3.83 -4.26 -8.39
N LYS A 63 4.01 -3.18 -9.12
CA LYS A 63 5.22 -2.90 -9.92
C LYS A 63 5.78 -1.53 -9.56
N LYS A 64 7.10 -1.46 -9.41
CA LYS A 64 7.82 -0.22 -9.14
C LYS A 64 8.55 0.25 -10.40
N ASN A 65 8.30 1.49 -10.80
CA ASN A 65 9.09 2.17 -11.82
C ASN A 65 10.26 2.90 -11.13
N ILE A 66 11.49 2.41 -11.31
CA ILE A 66 12.66 2.99 -10.67
C ILE A 66 13.06 4.29 -11.39
N LEU A 67 13.03 5.40 -10.65
CA LEU A 67 13.40 6.72 -11.16
C LEU A 67 14.91 6.97 -11.05
N SER A 68 15.49 6.67 -9.89
CA SER A 68 16.91 6.95 -9.62
C SER A 68 17.47 6.12 -8.46
N THR A 69 18.80 6.04 -8.39
CA THR A 69 19.56 5.46 -7.27
C THR A 69 20.67 6.42 -6.87
N ASP A 70 20.85 6.63 -5.57
CA ASP A 70 21.94 7.44 -5.00
C ASP A 70 22.83 6.55 -4.13
N ASP A 71 24.09 6.41 -4.52
CA ASP A 71 25.07 5.60 -3.80
C ASP A 71 25.66 6.28 -2.57
N LYS A 72 25.69 7.61 -2.54
CA LYS A 72 26.21 8.38 -1.40
C LYS A 72 25.21 8.38 -0.27
N GLU A 73 23.93 8.62 -0.61
CA GLU A 73 22.83 8.66 0.35
C GLU A 73 22.23 7.27 0.62
N ASP A 74 22.67 6.25 -0.11
CA ASP A 74 22.16 4.88 -0.06
C ASP A 74 20.64 4.76 -0.29
N THR A 75 20.15 5.48 -1.31
CA THR A 75 18.71 5.57 -1.60
C THR A 75 18.32 5.09 -2.98
N VAL A 76 17.06 4.68 -3.12
CA VAL A 76 16.38 4.44 -4.40
C VAL A 76 15.07 5.21 -4.41
N SER A 77 14.79 5.89 -5.53
CA SER A 77 13.51 6.56 -5.76
C SER A 77 12.69 5.84 -6.82
N TYR A 78 11.39 5.68 -6.58
CA TYR A 78 10.48 4.96 -7.47
C TYR A 78 9.05 5.46 -7.38
N GLU A 79 8.29 5.21 -8.43
CA GLU A 79 6.83 5.23 -8.43
C GLU A 79 6.29 3.82 -8.28
N GLN A 80 5.17 3.65 -7.58
CA GLN A 80 4.49 2.37 -7.47
C GLN A 80 3.18 2.38 -8.24
N TYR A 81 2.94 1.28 -8.95
CA TYR A 81 1.73 1.01 -9.72
C TYR A 81 1.09 -0.28 -9.22
N LEU A 82 -0.23 -0.21 -9.01
CA LEU A 82 -1.06 -1.33 -8.59
C LEU A 82 -2.00 -1.72 -9.73
N THR A 83 -2.08 -3.01 -10.02
CA THR A 83 -3.05 -3.59 -10.94
C THR A 83 -3.88 -4.65 -10.23
N MET A 84 -5.18 -4.65 -10.46
CA MET A 84 -6.10 -5.69 -10.01
C MET A 84 -6.67 -6.42 -11.22
N GLU A 85 -6.64 -7.74 -11.18
CA GLU A 85 -7.23 -8.62 -12.19
C GLU A 85 -8.30 -9.49 -11.52
N PHE A 86 -9.53 -9.44 -12.02
CA PHE A 86 -10.64 -10.21 -11.46
C PHE A 86 -10.42 -11.71 -11.65
N ASN A 87 -10.68 -12.48 -10.60
CA ASN A 87 -10.56 -13.93 -10.60
C ASN A 87 -11.95 -14.56 -10.50
N GLN A 88 -12.55 -14.86 -11.66
CA GLN A 88 -13.87 -15.49 -11.75
C GLN A 88 -13.92 -16.83 -10.99
N SER A 89 -12.86 -17.65 -11.09
CA SER A 89 -12.86 -18.98 -10.48
C SER A 89 -12.93 -18.93 -8.95
N LEU A 90 -12.33 -17.92 -8.32
CA LEU A 90 -12.40 -17.73 -6.88
C LEU A 90 -13.65 -16.96 -6.44
N SER A 91 -14.24 -16.16 -7.33
CA SER A 91 -15.48 -15.41 -7.08
C SER A 91 -16.75 -16.24 -7.23
N GLY A 92 -16.66 -17.44 -7.80
CA GLY A 92 -17.80 -18.35 -7.96
C GLY A 92 -18.79 -17.82 -9.01
N ASP A 93 -20.06 -17.70 -8.62
CA ASP A 93 -21.13 -17.20 -9.49
C ASP A 93 -21.19 -15.67 -9.55
N LEU A 94 -20.41 -14.96 -8.73
CA LEU A 94 -20.34 -13.49 -8.72
C LEU A 94 -19.58 -12.97 -9.95
N THR A 95 -20.03 -11.85 -10.52
CA THR A 95 -19.41 -11.23 -11.71
C THR A 95 -19.19 -9.73 -11.53
N GLU A 96 -18.29 -9.12 -12.32
CA GLU A 96 -18.11 -7.67 -12.30
C GLU A 96 -19.35 -6.89 -12.82
N ASP A 97 -20.32 -7.59 -13.39
CA ASP A 97 -21.59 -7.05 -13.90
C ASP A 97 -22.75 -7.19 -12.88
N ASP A 98 -22.48 -7.66 -11.66
CA ASP A 98 -23.51 -7.84 -10.63
C ASP A 98 -24.20 -6.51 -10.27
N GLU A 99 -25.53 -6.47 -10.35
CA GLU A 99 -26.31 -5.29 -10.03
C GLU A 99 -26.46 -5.09 -8.51
N LEU A 100 -25.97 -3.96 -8.01
CA LEU A 100 -26.02 -3.60 -6.59
C LEU A 100 -26.54 -2.18 -6.41
N THR A 101 -27.32 -1.98 -5.35
CA THR A 101 -27.70 -0.65 -4.87
C THR A 101 -26.67 -0.22 -3.84
N LEU A 102 -25.85 0.77 -4.20
CA LEU A 102 -24.81 1.32 -3.35
C LEU A 102 -25.07 2.81 -3.12
N LEU A 103 -24.37 3.38 -2.12
CA LEU A 103 -24.19 4.83 -2.08
C LEU A 103 -23.64 5.28 -3.44
N ASN A 104 -23.99 6.47 -3.92
CA ASN A 104 -23.43 7.05 -5.13
C ASN A 104 -22.15 7.83 -4.81
N PRO A 105 -20.93 7.23 -4.86
CA PRO A 105 -19.71 8.00 -4.74
C PRO A 105 -19.44 8.74 -6.05
N VAL A 106 -19.29 10.07 -5.97
CA VAL A 106 -18.89 10.91 -7.13
C VAL A 106 -17.39 10.71 -7.48
N MET A 107 -16.68 9.79 -6.84
CA MET A 107 -15.25 9.63 -7.02
C MET A 107 -14.89 8.54 -8.04
N LEU A 108 -14.20 8.95 -9.09
CA LEU A 108 -13.45 8.08 -9.98
C LEU A 108 -11.95 8.28 -9.69
N LYS A 109 -11.29 7.29 -9.08
CA LYS A 109 -9.82 7.29 -9.00
C LYS A 109 -9.29 6.89 -10.37
N VAL A 110 -8.61 7.82 -11.05
CA VAL A 110 -7.87 7.51 -12.28
C VAL A 110 -6.68 6.62 -11.90
N ARG A 111 -6.36 5.61 -12.73
CA ARG A 111 -5.15 4.82 -12.54
C ARG A 111 -3.93 5.74 -12.67
N SER A 112 -3.31 6.07 -11.56
CA SER A 112 -2.07 6.83 -11.47
C SER A 112 -1.09 6.13 -10.54
N ALA A 113 0.19 6.49 -10.61
CA ALA A 113 1.14 6.12 -9.58
C ALA A 113 0.67 6.61 -8.20
N ASP A 114 1.02 5.88 -7.15
CA ASP A 114 0.72 6.25 -5.75
C ASP A 114 1.49 7.51 -5.30
N GLY A 115 2.54 7.89 -6.03
CA GLY A 115 3.48 8.96 -5.72
C GLY A 115 4.92 8.46 -5.79
N VAL A 116 5.85 9.39 -5.56
CA VAL A 116 7.29 9.11 -5.59
C VAL A 116 7.78 8.79 -4.19
N TYR A 117 8.23 7.56 -3.99
CA TYR A 117 8.90 7.12 -2.78
C TYR A 117 10.40 7.31 -2.95
N THR A 118 11.08 7.79 -1.91
CA THR A 118 12.53 7.55 -1.75
C THR A 118 12.75 6.74 -0.49
N VAL A 119 13.39 5.58 -0.64
CA VAL A 119 13.66 4.65 0.45
C VAL A 119 15.15 4.33 0.55
N ASN A 120 15.57 3.91 1.74
CA ASN A 120 16.92 3.41 1.97
C ASN A 120 17.09 1.99 1.40
N ARG A 121 18.23 1.73 0.76
CA ARG A 121 18.52 0.46 0.06
C ARG A 121 19.17 -0.61 0.95
N GLY A 122 19.57 -0.24 2.16
CA GLY A 122 20.22 -1.10 3.13
C GLY A 122 21.64 -1.54 2.76
N GLN A 123 22.34 -0.82 1.86
CA GLN A 123 23.71 -1.16 1.48
C GLN A 123 24.72 -0.79 2.56
N ASN A 124 24.54 0.37 3.20
CA ASN A 124 25.36 0.84 4.30
C ASN A 124 24.91 0.23 5.64
N ASP A 125 23.63 0.36 5.97
CA ASP A 125 23.01 -0.26 7.14
C ASP A 125 21.78 -1.08 6.74
N VAL A 126 21.86 -2.40 6.90
CA VAL A 126 20.78 -3.31 6.52
C VAL A 126 19.53 -3.15 7.41
N LEU A 127 19.66 -2.51 8.58
CA LEU A 127 18.52 -2.24 9.47
C LEU A 127 17.61 -1.11 8.96
N GLU A 128 18.13 -0.27 8.06
CA GLU A 128 17.40 0.81 7.39
C GLU A 128 16.71 0.36 6.09
N LEU A 129 16.92 -0.89 5.68
CA LEU A 129 16.37 -1.44 4.43
C LEU A 129 14.87 -1.18 4.28
N GLY A 130 14.51 -0.45 3.22
CA GLY A 130 13.12 -0.14 2.87
C GLY A 130 12.49 0.99 3.67
N HIS A 131 13.20 1.59 4.63
CA HIS A 131 12.70 2.73 5.38
C HIS A 131 12.49 3.92 4.43
N ILE A 132 11.29 4.50 4.46
CA ILE A 132 10.91 5.64 3.64
C ILE A 132 11.53 6.90 4.23
N ILE A 133 12.34 7.57 3.42
CA ILE A 133 12.97 8.85 3.77
C ILE A 133 12.04 10.01 3.44
N ARG A 134 11.33 9.90 2.31
CA ARG A 134 10.39 10.90 1.81
C ARG A 134 9.36 10.27 0.86
N TRP A 135 8.16 10.83 0.86
CA TRP A 135 7.13 10.58 -0.14
C TRP A 135 6.74 11.91 -0.78
N ASN A 136 6.76 11.96 -2.12
CA ASN A 136 6.60 13.21 -2.90
C ASN A 136 7.50 14.34 -2.38
N GLU A 137 8.78 14.01 -2.18
CA GLU A 137 9.83 14.92 -1.68
C GLU A 137 9.64 15.42 -0.23
N LYS A 138 8.57 15.01 0.45
CA LYS A 138 8.23 15.46 1.80
C LYS A 138 8.42 14.35 2.82
N GLN A 139 8.82 14.74 4.03
CA GLN A 139 8.88 13.86 5.19
C GLN A 139 7.62 13.95 6.07
N THR A 140 6.71 14.87 5.71
CA THR A 140 5.47 15.10 6.42
C THR A 140 4.29 15.24 5.48
N LEU A 141 3.11 14.82 5.96
CA LEU A 141 1.83 14.94 5.28
C LEU A 141 1.14 16.25 5.65
N PRO A 142 0.43 16.88 4.70
CA PRO A 142 -0.30 18.13 4.96
C PRO A 142 -1.61 17.91 5.73
N ASN A 143 -2.16 16.69 5.72
CA ASN A 143 -3.53 16.41 6.18
C ASN A 143 -3.63 16.14 7.69
N TRP A 144 -2.49 15.96 8.36
CA TRP A 144 -2.42 15.52 9.76
C TRP A 144 -1.53 16.45 10.59
N GLY A 145 -1.65 16.36 11.92
CA GLY A 145 -0.90 17.21 12.85
C GLY A 145 -1.50 18.60 12.96
N ARG A 146 -2.43 18.78 13.90
CA ARG A 146 -2.93 20.10 14.32
C ARG A 146 -2.19 20.54 15.57
N VAL A 147 -1.93 21.85 15.70
CA VAL A 147 -1.24 22.46 16.87
C VAL A 147 -1.79 21.97 18.21
N GLU A 148 -3.09 21.71 18.29
CA GLU A 148 -3.80 21.30 19.51
C GLU A 148 -3.87 19.77 19.75
N SER A 149 -3.30 18.96 18.86
CA SER A 149 -3.35 17.49 19.00
C SER A 149 -2.27 16.98 19.96
N ILE A 150 -2.63 16.04 20.84
CA ILE A 150 -1.78 15.48 21.91
C ILE A 150 -0.44 14.93 21.37
N ASN A 151 -0.40 14.50 20.10
CA ASN A 151 0.77 13.89 19.45
C ASN A 151 1.19 14.64 18.16
N ASN A 152 0.95 15.96 18.10
CA ASN A 152 1.07 16.79 16.90
C ASN A 152 2.34 16.55 16.06
N ALA A 153 3.47 16.25 16.71
CA ALA A 153 4.76 16.06 16.05
C ALA A 153 4.87 14.77 15.21
N THR A 154 4.04 13.74 15.43
CA THR A 154 4.22 12.40 14.83
C THR A 154 3.13 11.98 13.86
N CYS A 155 1.90 12.48 14.02
CA CYS A 155 0.76 12.04 13.21
C CYS A 155 0.90 12.35 11.71
N ASN A 156 1.74 13.31 11.36
CA ASN A 156 1.99 13.70 9.98
C ASN A 156 3.30 13.14 9.42
N GLN A 157 4.09 12.40 10.20
CA GLN A 157 5.38 11.91 9.72
C GLN A 157 5.19 10.77 8.71
N VAL A 158 5.94 10.84 7.61
CA VAL A 158 6.12 9.71 6.69
C VAL A 158 7.23 8.84 7.27
N ARG A 159 6.88 7.65 7.77
CA ARG A 159 7.83 6.76 8.48
C ARG A 159 7.50 5.28 8.27
N GLY A 160 8.49 4.41 8.48
CA GLY A 160 8.35 2.98 8.26
C GLY A 160 8.63 2.57 6.81
N THR A 161 8.14 1.41 6.39
CA THR A 161 8.32 0.89 5.03
C THR A 161 7.03 0.92 4.23
N ASP A 162 7.09 0.64 2.93
CA ASP A 162 5.92 0.48 2.06
C ASP A 162 5.21 -0.88 2.23
N SER A 163 5.55 -1.63 3.29
CA SER A 163 5.11 -3.01 3.60
C SER A 163 5.56 -4.12 2.65
N THR A 164 6.27 -3.80 1.56
CA THR A 164 6.74 -4.82 0.59
C THR A 164 8.11 -5.39 0.95
N ILE A 165 8.86 -4.70 1.81
CA ILE A 165 10.18 -5.13 2.29
C ILE A 165 10.39 -4.67 3.73
N TYR A 166 11.14 -5.46 4.50
CA TYR A 166 11.55 -5.16 5.87
C TYR A 166 13.01 -5.53 6.09
N ALA A 167 13.65 -4.84 7.02
CA ALA A 167 14.96 -5.20 7.52
C ALA A 167 14.99 -6.63 8.11
N PRO A 168 16.12 -7.35 7.98
CA PRO A 168 16.29 -8.69 8.55
C PRO A 168 16.34 -8.68 10.08
N HIS A 169 16.26 -9.86 10.70
CA HIS A 169 16.21 -10.06 12.16
C HIS A 169 15.06 -9.37 12.87
N ILE A 170 13.85 -9.61 12.38
CA ILE A 170 12.63 -9.21 13.10
C ILE A 170 12.47 -10.11 14.34
N THR A 171 12.40 -9.49 15.50
CA THR A 171 12.10 -10.13 16.79
C THR A 171 10.65 -9.88 17.19
N ARG A 172 10.11 -10.67 18.13
CA ARG A 172 8.69 -10.57 18.53
C ARG A 172 8.34 -9.27 19.26
N ASP A 173 9.32 -8.63 19.86
CA ASP A 173 9.21 -7.37 20.60
C ASP A 173 9.34 -6.13 19.70
N ARG A 174 9.69 -6.31 18.42
CA ARG A 174 9.87 -5.21 17.47
C ARG A 174 8.55 -4.82 16.81
N SER A 175 8.16 -3.55 16.93
CA SER A 175 7.10 -2.96 16.12
C SER A 175 7.57 -2.73 14.69
N LEU A 176 6.75 -3.13 13.71
CA LEU A 176 6.96 -2.83 12.29
C LEU A 176 6.10 -1.64 11.89
N GLU A 177 6.75 -0.53 11.55
CA GLU A 177 6.05 0.66 11.07
C GLU A 177 5.85 0.57 9.56
N ILE A 178 4.66 0.96 9.10
CA ILE A 178 4.34 1.06 7.68
C ILE A 178 3.76 2.43 7.39
N PHE A 179 3.97 2.88 6.15
CA PHE A 179 3.31 4.03 5.59
C PHE A 179 2.44 3.56 4.42
N SER A 180 1.13 3.87 4.47
CA SER A 180 0.18 3.50 3.44
C SER A 180 -0.53 4.74 2.90
N THR A 181 -0.36 4.97 1.61
CA THR A 181 -1.01 6.07 0.87
C THR A 181 -2.52 5.89 0.80
N ASP A 182 -3.02 4.65 0.80
CA ASP A 182 -4.46 4.35 0.74
C ASP A 182 -5.22 4.83 1.97
N ILE A 183 -4.59 4.77 3.16
CA ILE A 183 -5.14 5.32 4.41
C ILE A 183 -4.53 6.67 4.79
N CYS A 184 -3.68 7.22 3.90
CA CYS A 184 -3.03 8.52 4.01
C CYS A 184 -2.16 8.68 5.28
N ARG A 185 -1.49 7.65 5.80
CA ARG A 185 -0.67 7.76 7.03
C ARG A 185 0.32 6.62 7.25
#